data_AF-M0NDD1-F1
#
_entry.id   AF-M0NDD1-F1
#
_cell.length_a   1.000
_cell.length_b   1.000
_cell.length_c   1.000
_cell.angle_alpha   90.00
_cell.angle_beta   90.00
_cell.angle_gamma   90.00
#
_symmetry.space_group_name_H-M   'P 1'
#
loop_
_entity.id
_entity.type
_entity.pdbx_description
1 polymer ?
#
loop_
_entity_poly.entity_id
_entity_poly.type
_entity_poly.pdbx_seq_one_letter_code
_entity_poly.pdbx_strand_id
1 'polypeptide(L)'
;MRVLVVDQCSGSKQSPEWFDSFDAETIDDFSLPELRERERTPTYSAHDLYTGRQQQYIDVAVDRLRESGDTVDRYYISAGFGFVGEATELPPYEVTFQDYDTESVHERSSELEIQSDLLNRLDDDPAYDLVFLALGSDYYEALDLSRLLDTFSDSTMVVLFNREADAEQRPNVISIPARTAEAKEQGSTVIGLKGQYLKQFAAHRAEGTTIDSFTEVVEYCTTEPTRQSGLGSYD
;
A
#
# COMPACT_ATOMS: atom_id res chain seq x y z
N MET A 1 -17.04 5.86 -1.58
CA MET A 1 -16.33 4.93 -2.47
C MET A 1 -15.76 3.79 -1.65
N ARG A 2 -15.59 2.63 -2.28
CA ARG A 2 -14.85 1.50 -1.73
C ARG A 2 -13.45 1.50 -2.32
N VAL A 3 -12.45 1.72 -1.47
CA VAL A 3 -11.04 1.87 -1.85
C VAL A 3 -10.24 0.70 -1.28
N LEU A 4 -9.42 0.08 -2.12
CA LEU A 4 -8.41 -0.88 -1.68
C LEU A 4 -7.03 -0.22 -1.73
N VAL A 5 -6.27 -0.34 -0.65
CA VAL A 5 -4.85 0.01 -0.63
C VAL A 5 -4.05 -1.26 -0.37
N VAL A 6 -3.28 -1.69 -1.37
CA VAL A 6 -2.26 -2.74 -1.21
C VAL A 6 -0.91 -2.03 -1.03
N ASP A 7 -0.47 -2.01 0.22
CA ASP A 7 0.81 -1.48 0.65
C ASP A 7 1.86 -2.61 0.69
N GLN A 8 3.10 -2.26 1.01
CA GLN A 8 4.19 -3.20 1.23
C GLN A 8 4.66 -3.12 2.68
N CYS A 9 5.27 -4.19 3.20
CA CYS A 9 5.97 -4.10 4.47
C CYS A 9 7.18 -3.14 4.38
N SER A 10 7.57 -2.55 5.50
CA SER A 10 8.71 -1.64 5.59
C SER A 10 9.92 -2.29 6.25
N GLY A 11 11.12 -1.85 5.84
CA GLY A 11 12.35 -2.18 6.56
C GLY A 11 12.35 -1.62 7.99
N SER A 12 11.79 -0.42 8.19
CA SER A 12 11.57 0.12 9.54
C SER A 12 10.33 -0.51 10.17
N LYS A 13 10.49 -1.17 11.32
CA LYS A 13 9.37 -1.75 12.07
C LYS A 13 9.42 -1.37 13.54
N GLN A 14 8.27 -1.32 14.18
CA GLN A 14 8.17 -1.14 15.61
C GLN A 14 8.72 -2.38 16.31
N SER A 15 9.71 -2.18 17.17
CA SER A 15 10.23 -3.23 18.06
C SER A 15 10.71 -2.58 19.35
N PRO A 16 10.42 -3.18 20.52
CA PRO A 16 11.01 -2.70 21.76
C PRO A 16 12.51 -3.05 21.80
N GLU A 17 13.32 -2.20 22.42
CA GLU A 17 14.80 -2.36 22.48
C GLU A 17 15.28 -3.69 23.08
N TRP A 18 14.44 -4.37 23.86
CA TRP A 18 14.77 -5.63 24.51
C TRP A 18 14.44 -6.87 23.68
N PHE A 19 13.79 -6.71 22.52
CA PHE A 19 13.36 -7.82 21.68
C PHE A 19 14.18 -7.85 20.38
N ASP A 20 14.82 -8.98 20.14
CA ASP A 20 15.47 -9.26 18.86
C ASP A 20 14.39 -9.69 17.85
N SER A 21 14.20 -8.87 16.82
CA SER A 21 13.29 -9.16 15.70
C SER A 21 13.58 -10.53 15.09
N PHE A 22 12.53 -11.27 14.71
CA PHE A 22 12.70 -12.56 14.02
C PHE A 22 13.32 -12.39 12.63
N ASP A 23 14.23 -13.29 12.27
CA ASP A 23 14.80 -13.39 10.93
C ASP A 23 13.96 -14.32 10.03
N ALA A 24 14.38 -14.46 8.76
CA ALA A 24 13.68 -15.31 7.79
C ALA A 24 13.65 -16.78 8.22
N GLU A 25 14.78 -17.33 8.69
CA GLU A 25 14.88 -18.72 9.15
C GLU A 25 13.88 -18.99 10.29
N THR A 26 13.80 -18.09 11.27
CA THR A 26 12.84 -18.23 12.37
C THR A 26 11.39 -18.12 11.91
N ILE A 27 11.10 -17.26 10.93
CA ILE A 27 9.75 -17.12 10.39
C ILE A 27 9.34 -18.37 9.59
N ASP A 28 10.27 -18.94 8.84
CA ASP A 28 9.99 -20.07 7.96
C ASP A 28 9.84 -21.39 8.76
N ASP A 29 10.52 -21.50 9.91
CA ASP A 29 10.45 -22.68 10.78
C ASP A 29 9.19 -22.74 11.67
N PHE A 30 8.47 -21.62 11.86
CA PHE A 30 7.39 -21.52 12.83
C PHE A 30 6.19 -20.76 12.28
N SER A 31 4.99 -21.27 12.55
CA SER A 31 3.76 -20.57 12.18
C SER A 31 3.59 -19.25 12.95
N LEU A 32 2.88 -18.29 12.36
CA LEU A 32 2.57 -17.02 13.02
C LEU A 32 1.93 -17.19 14.43
N PRO A 33 0.95 -18.11 14.66
CA PRO A 33 0.45 -18.37 16.00
C PRO A 33 1.54 -18.84 16.97
N GLU A 34 2.42 -19.74 16.56
CA GLU A 34 3.52 -20.23 17.41
C GLU A 34 4.49 -19.11 17.78
N LEU A 35 4.86 -18.26 16.81
CA LEU A 35 5.73 -17.11 17.06
C LEU A 35 5.11 -16.12 18.06
N ARG A 36 3.81 -15.86 17.95
CA ARG A 36 3.07 -14.97 18.86
C ARG A 36 2.92 -15.53 20.27
N GLU A 37 2.87 -16.85 20.42
CA GLU A 37 2.73 -17.52 21.71
C GLU A 37 4.07 -17.74 22.44
N ARG A 38 5.22 -17.50 21.76
CA ARG A 38 6.54 -17.57 22.40
C ARG A 38 6.63 -16.59 23.57
N GLU A 39 7.31 -17.05 24.62
CA GLU A 39 7.46 -16.26 25.85
C GLU A 39 8.07 -14.89 25.53
N ARG A 40 7.34 -13.83 25.92
CA ARG A 40 7.73 -12.42 25.78
C ARG A 40 7.85 -11.93 24.34
N THR A 41 7.21 -12.56 23.36
CA THR A 41 7.08 -11.95 22.02
C THR A 41 6.09 -10.77 22.06
N PRO A 42 6.52 -9.54 21.71
CA PRO A 42 5.59 -8.44 21.50
C PRO A 42 4.85 -8.66 20.18
N THR A 43 3.58 -8.24 20.11
CA THR A 43 2.81 -8.21 18.87
C THR A 43 2.25 -6.82 18.66
N TYR A 44 2.14 -6.45 17.38
CA TYR A 44 1.56 -5.20 16.92
C TYR A 44 0.66 -5.50 15.74
N SER A 45 -0.40 -4.73 15.55
CA SER A 45 -1.13 -4.74 14.29
C SER A 45 -0.17 -4.41 13.13
N ALA A 46 -0.41 -4.92 11.93
CA ALA A 46 0.42 -4.59 10.76
C ALA A 46 0.50 -3.07 10.54
N HIS A 47 -0.60 -2.36 10.81
CA HIS A 47 -0.64 -0.89 10.84
C HIS A 47 0.40 -0.28 11.79
N ASP A 48 0.43 -0.74 13.05
CA ASP A 48 1.34 -0.18 14.07
C ASP A 48 2.79 -0.70 13.92
N LEU A 49 2.95 -1.87 13.30
CA LEU A 49 4.25 -2.50 13.09
C LEU A 49 5.05 -1.76 12.03
N TYR A 50 4.46 -1.44 10.88
CA TYR A 50 5.20 -0.90 9.74
C TYR A 50 5.32 0.63 9.82
N THR A 51 6.49 1.11 10.27
CA THR A 51 6.68 2.53 10.63
C THR A 51 7.38 3.36 9.54
N GLY A 52 7.54 2.82 8.34
CA GLY A 52 8.19 3.49 7.22
C GLY A 52 7.49 4.80 6.79
N ARG A 53 8.23 5.70 6.13
CA ARG A 53 7.70 7.01 5.72
C ARG A 53 6.49 6.89 4.77
N GLN A 54 6.50 5.91 3.88
CA GLN A 54 5.35 5.62 3.02
C GLN A 54 4.12 5.28 3.87
N GLN A 55 4.27 4.35 4.82
CA GLN A 55 3.20 3.88 5.68
C GLN A 55 2.61 5.03 6.49
N GLN A 56 3.44 5.87 7.11
CA GLN A 56 2.99 7.06 7.86
C GLN A 56 2.08 7.98 7.03
N TYR A 57 2.37 8.17 5.73
CA TYR A 57 1.51 8.99 4.88
C TYR A 57 0.25 8.26 4.44
N ILE A 58 0.33 6.95 4.22
CA ILE A 58 -0.84 6.12 3.90
C ILE A 58 -1.78 6.05 5.10
N ASP A 59 -1.28 5.98 6.35
CA ASP A 59 -2.09 6.02 7.57
C ASP A 59 -2.96 7.29 7.57
N VAL A 60 -2.34 8.46 7.36
CA VAL A 60 -3.04 9.74 7.25
C VAL A 60 -4.06 9.73 6.09
N ALA A 61 -3.73 9.09 4.97
CA ALA A 61 -4.63 9.01 3.82
C ALA A 61 -5.87 8.15 4.12
N VAL A 62 -5.65 6.97 4.69
CA VAL A 62 -6.69 6.00 5.06
C VAL A 62 -7.64 6.60 6.08
N ASP A 63 -7.12 7.23 7.14
CA ASP A 63 -7.93 7.91 8.15
C ASP A 63 -8.81 8.99 7.52
N ARG A 64 -8.23 9.85 6.68
CA ARG A 64 -8.98 10.92 6.01
C ARG A 64 -10.06 10.41 5.08
N LEU A 65 -9.79 9.36 4.31
CA LEU A 65 -10.78 8.74 3.42
C LEU A 65 -11.94 8.16 4.25
N ARG A 66 -11.64 7.46 5.33
CA ARG A 66 -12.65 6.92 6.26
C ARG A 66 -13.48 8.03 6.90
N GLU A 67 -12.84 9.10 7.37
CA GLU A 67 -13.50 10.30 7.91
C GLU A 67 -14.41 10.99 6.88
N SER A 68 -14.05 10.90 5.59
CA SER A 68 -14.83 11.43 4.47
C SER A 68 -15.99 10.52 4.04
N GLY A 69 -16.21 9.40 4.74
CA GLY A 69 -17.28 8.44 4.49
C GLY A 69 -16.95 7.38 3.43
N ASP A 70 -15.70 7.28 2.99
CA ASP A 70 -15.26 6.19 2.13
C ASP A 70 -14.98 4.91 2.95
N THR A 71 -15.24 3.75 2.34
CA THR A 71 -14.86 2.45 2.92
C THR A 71 -13.47 2.11 2.41
N VAL A 72 -12.51 1.94 3.31
CA VAL A 72 -11.11 1.70 2.93
C VAL A 72 -10.62 0.39 3.53
N ASP A 73 -10.31 -0.54 2.65
CA ASP A 73 -9.65 -1.81 2.97
C ASP A 73 -8.15 -1.65 2.72
N ARG A 74 -7.32 -2.00 3.70
CA ARG A 74 -5.85 -1.94 3.56
C ARG A 74 -5.21 -3.28 3.90
N TYR A 75 -4.32 -3.69 3.00
CA TYR A 75 -3.52 -4.90 3.11
C TYR A 75 -2.06 -4.60 2.81
N TYR A 76 -1.18 -5.48 3.27
CA TYR A 76 0.25 -5.39 3.05
C TYR A 76 0.73 -6.66 2.36
N ILE A 77 1.61 -6.49 1.38
CA ILE A 77 2.49 -7.56 0.93
C ILE A 77 3.70 -7.60 1.86
N SER A 78 3.80 -8.67 2.64
CA SER A 78 4.88 -8.92 3.59
C SER A 78 5.80 -10.02 3.05
N ALA A 79 7.09 -9.71 2.97
CA ALA A 79 8.10 -10.74 2.68
C ALA A 79 8.25 -11.75 3.83
N GLY A 80 7.74 -11.47 5.03
CA GLY A 80 7.76 -12.41 6.16
C GLY A 80 6.49 -13.26 6.22
N PHE A 81 5.33 -12.63 6.04
CA PHE A 81 4.04 -13.23 6.41
C PHE A 81 3.00 -13.23 5.28
N GLY A 82 3.41 -12.97 4.04
CA GLY A 82 2.53 -13.02 2.88
C GLY A 82 1.55 -11.84 2.79
N PHE A 83 0.31 -12.10 2.40
CA PHE A 83 -0.72 -11.06 2.26
C PHE A 83 -1.50 -10.86 3.56
N VAL A 84 -1.26 -9.74 4.25
CA VAL A 84 -1.78 -9.51 5.61
C VAL A 84 -2.66 -8.26 5.68
N GLY A 85 -3.77 -8.33 6.39
CA GLY A 85 -4.65 -7.17 6.63
C GLY A 85 -4.10 -6.22 7.70
N GLU A 86 -4.56 -4.97 7.70
CA GLU A 86 -4.03 -3.93 8.61
C GLU A 86 -4.09 -4.27 10.11
N ALA A 87 -5.11 -5.01 10.53
CA ALA A 87 -5.31 -5.41 11.92
C ALA A 87 -4.65 -6.75 12.27
N THR A 88 -3.90 -7.35 11.33
CA THR A 88 -3.21 -8.63 11.59
C THR A 88 -2.11 -8.40 12.62
N GLU A 89 -2.17 -9.12 13.74
CA GLU A 89 -1.15 -9.06 14.78
C GLU A 89 0.10 -9.82 14.35
N LEU A 90 1.21 -9.10 14.23
CA LEU A 90 2.51 -9.61 13.79
C LEU A 90 3.59 -9.31 14.84
N PRO A 91 4.54 -10.22 15.06
CA PRO A 91 5.74 -9.92 15.83
C PRO A 91 6.72 -9.04 15.03
N PRO A 92 7.64 -8.32 15.68
CA PRO A 92 8.76 -7.67 14.98
C PRO A 92 9.65 -8.67 14.24
N TYR A 93 10.03 -8.32 13.01
CA TYR A 93 10.84 -9.19 12.14
C TYR A 93 11.66 -8.39 11.12
N GLU A 94 12.80 -8.93 10.68
CA GLU A 94 13.71 -8.30 9.71
C GLU A 94 13.79 -9.08 8.41
N VAL A 95 12.69 -9.06 7.64
CA VAL A 95 12.64 -9.66 6.30
C VAL A 95 11.99 -8.65 5.34
N THR A 96 12.64 -8.42 4.19
CA THR A 96 12.11 -7.66 3.06
C THR A 96 12.58 -8.31 1.75
N PHE A 97 11.92 -8.01 0.63
CA PHE A 97 12.38 -8.49 -0.69
C PHE A 97 13.64 -7.77 -1.22
N GLN A 98 14.13 -6.73 -0.56
CA GLN A 98 15.27 -5.93 -1.07
C GLN A 98 16.57 -6.72 -1.15
N ASP A 99 16.71 -7.75 -0.33
CA ASP A 99 17.91 -8.59 -0.26
C ASP A 99 17.80 -9.86 -1.14
N TYR A 100 16.68 -10.03 -1.84
CA TYR A 100 16.38 -11.20 -2.66
C TYR A 100 16.65 -10.90 -4.14
N ASP A 101 17.18 -11.86 -4.88
CA ASP A 101 17.11 -11.82 -6.33
C ASP A 101 15.69 -12.17 -6.83
N THR A 102 15.43 -11.89 -8.12
CA THR A 102 14.09 -12.06 -8.70
C THR A 102 13.56 -13.49 -8.57
N GLU A 103 14.39 -14.52 -8.75
CA GLU A 103 13.97 -15.92 -8.62
C GLU A 103 13.56 -16.23 -7.19
N SER A 104 14.34 -15.75 -6.22
CA SER A 104 14.07 -15.92 -4.79
C SER A 104 12.83 -15.14 -4.33
N VAL A 105 12.56 -13.96 -4.92
CA VAL A 105 11.30 -13.22 -4.69
C VAL A 105 10.10 -14.04 -5.16
N HIS A 106 10.16 -14.65 -6.35
CA HIS A 106 9.06 -15.47 -6.88
C HIS A 106 8.83 -16.76 -6.09
N GLU A 107 9.90 -17.46 -5.70
CA GLU A 107 9.81 -18.66 -4.87
C GLU A 107 9.14 -18.32 -3.53
N ARG A 108 9.68 -17.31 -2.84
CA ARG A 108 9.14 -16.89 -1.55
C ARG A 108 7.71 -16.35 -1.64
N SER A 109 7.37 -15.59 -2.69
CA SER A 109 5.99 -15.08 -2.85
C SER A 109 4.99 -16.19 -3.14
N SER A 110 5.41 -17.26 -3.81
CA SER A 110 4.61 -18.45 -4.04
C SER A 110 4.42 -19.27 -2.77
N GLU A 111 5.47 -19.45 -1.96
CA GLU A 111 5.39 -20.15 -0.66
C GLU A 111 4.46 -19.43 0.32
N LEU A 112 4.49 -18.10 0.29
CA LEU A 112 3.64 -17.23 1.10
C LEU A 112 2.25 -16.98 0.49
N GLU A 113 1.92 -17.64 -0.63
CA GLU A 113 0.60 -17.59 -1.30
C GLU A 113 0.10 -16.16 -1.61
N ILE A 114 1.02 -15.21 -1.78
CA ILE A 114 0.72 -13.77 -1.89
C ILE A 114 -0.24 -13.47 -3.03
N GLN A 115 0.03 -14.04 -4.21
CA GLN A 115 -0.80 -13.83 -5.39
C GLN A 115 -2.21 -14.41 -5.20
N SER A 116 -2.32 -15.63 -4.68
CA SER A 116 -3.62 -16.29 -4.49
C SER A 116 -4.47 -15.58 -3.44
N ASP A 117 -3.88 -15.16 -2.32
CA ASP A 117 -4.60 -14.46 -1.26
C ASP A 117 -5.09 -13.09 -1.70
N LEU A 118 -4.27 -12.36 -2.46
CA LEU A 118 -4.69 -11.10 -3.07
C LEU A 118 -5.85 -11.32 -4.04
N LEU A 119 -5.78 -12.32 -4.93
CA LEU A 119 -6.87 -12.62 -5.87
C LEU A 119 -8.15 -13.03 -5.15
N ASN A 120 -8.07 -13.89 -4.14
CA ASN A 120 -9.20 -14.29 -3.31
C ASN A 120 -9.86 -13.07 -2.66
N ARG A 121 -9.07 -12.07 -2.23
CA ARG A 121 -9.61 -10.83 -1.65
C ARG A 121 -10.33 -9.95 -2.68
N LEU A 122 -9.91 -9.99 -3.94
CA LEU A 122 -10.54 -9.23 -5.02
C LEU A 122 -11.86 -9.86 -5.50
N ASP A 123 -12.06 -11.15 -5.27
CA ASP A 123 -13.32 -11.84 -5.58
C ASP A 123 -14.49 -11.44 -4.66
N ASP A 124 -14.25 -10.64 -3.61
CA ASP A 124 -15.30 -10.17 -2.69
C ASP A 124 -16.24 -9.11 -3.32
N ASP A 125 -17.55 -9.34 -3.23
CA ASP A 125 -18.61 -8.41 -3.64
C ASP A 125 -18.94 -7.41 -2.50
N PRO A 126 -19.08 -6.09 -2.76
CA PRO A 126 -18.97 -5.38 -4.05
C PRO A 126 -17.55 -5.04 -4.49
N ALA A 127 -17.32 -5.01 -5.81
CA ALA A 127 -16.03 -4.59 -6.37
C ALA A 127 -15.58 -3.22 -5.85
N TYR A 128 -14.26 -3.00 -5.79
CA TYR A 128 -13.69 -1.71 -5.43
C TYR A 128 -13.90 -0.68 -6.55
N ASP A 129 -14.14 0.57 -6.16
CA ASP A 129 -14.17 1.70 -7.09
C ASP A 129 -12.75 2.12 -7.49
N LEU A 130 -11.82 2.04 -6.54
CA LEU A 130 -10.43 2.49 -6.69
C LEU A 130 -9.47 1.58 -5.94
N VAL A 131 -8.37 1.20 -6.59
CA VAL A 131 -7.32 0.34 -6.04
C VAL A 131 -5.97 1.02 -6.18
N PHE A 132 -5.25 1.19 -5.08
CA PHE A 132 -3.86 1.61 -5.08
C PHE A 132 -2.95 0.41 -4.82
N LEU A 133 -2.09 0.06 -5.78
CA LEU A 133 -0.97 -0.84 -5.55
C LEU A 133 0.27 0.00 -5.21
N ALA A 134 0.42 0.37 -3.94
CA ALA A 134 1.51 1.24 -3.44
C ALA A 134 2.83 0.46 -3.26
N LEU A 135 3.28 -0.23 -4.31
CA LEU A 135 4.35 -1.22 -4.25
C LEU A 135 5.66 -0.71 -4.86
N GLY A 136 6.79 -1.10 -4.27
CA GLY A 136 8.15 -1.00 -4.82
C GLY A 136 8.38 -1.99 -5.96
N SER A 137 9.51 -1.85 -6.67
CA SER A 137 9.87 -2.75 -7.76
C SER A 137 9.81 -4.21 -7.31
N ASP A 138 10.50 -4.53 -6.22
CA ASP A 138 10.70 -5.89 -5.73
C ASP A 138 9.38 -6.53 -5.25
N TYR A 139 8.43 -5.71 -4.78
CA TYR A 139 7.10 -6.18 -4.38
C TYR A 139 6.15 -6.36 -5.57
N TYR A 140 6.35 -5.62 -6.66
CA TYR A 140 5.68 -5.94 -7.91
C TYR A 140 6.23 -7.23 -8.53
N GLU A 141 7.54 -7.51 -8.40
CA GLU A 141 8.12 -8.80 -8.84
C GLU A 141 7.52 -9.99 -8.07
N ALA A 142 7.04 -9.78 -6.85
CA ALA A 142 6.33 -10.82 -6.08
C ALA A 142 4.96 -11.21 -6.68
N LEU A 143 4.48 -10.51 -7.72
CA LEU A 143 3.15 -10.68 -8.32
C LEU A 143 3.24 -11.03 -9.80
N ASP A 144 2.28 -11.83 -10.27
CA ASP A 144 1.92 -11.83 -11.69
C ASP A 144 1.01 -10.62 -11.93
N LEU A 145 1.63 -9.47 -12.17
CA LEU A 145 0.92 -8.19 -12.30
C LEU A 145 -0.06 -8.20 -13.48
N SER A 146 0.28 -8.84 -14.61
CA SER A 146 -0.65 -8.91 -15.75
C SER A 146 -1.91 -9.67 -15.37
N ARG A 147 -1.76 -10.86 -14.76
CA ARG A 147 -2.89 -11.66 -14.31
C ARG A 147 -3.72 -10.95 -13.25
N LEU A 148 -3.07 -10.26 -12.31
CA LEU A 148 -3.75 -9.45 -11.31
C LEU A 148 -4.59 -8.35 -11.96
N LEU A 149 -4.01 -7.60 -12.91
CA LEU A 149 -4.72 -6.51 -13.58
C LEU A 149 -5.91 -6.99 -14.40
N ASP A 150 -5.83 -8.20 -14.97
CA ASP A 150 -6.93 -8.81 -15.74
C ASP A 150 -8.11 -9.26 -14.87
N THR A 151 -7.97 -9.25 -13.54
CA THR A 151 -9.07 -9.58 -12.62
C THR A 151 -9.96 -8.39 -12.26
N PHE A 152 -9.46 -7.17 -12.42
CA PHE A 152 -10.25 -5.98 -12.11
C PHE A 152 -11.32 -5.72 -13.15
N SER A 153 -12.49 -5.29 -12.70
CA SER A 153 -13.55 -4.82 -13.59
C SER A 153 -13.13 -3.55 -14.33
N ASP A 154 -13.68 -3.33 -15.53
CA ASP A 154 -13.46 -2.09 -16.29
C ASP A 154 -13.91 -0.83 -15.54
N SER A 155 -14.82 -0.98 -14.56
CA SER A 155 -15.28 0.10 -13.67
C SER A 155 -14.34 0.39 -12.49
N THR A 156 -13.42 -0.52 -12.17
CA THR A 156 -12.45 -0.34 -11.09
C THR A 156 -11.26 0.44 -11.61
N MET A 157 -11.00 1.62 -11.04
CA MET A 157 -9.80 2.38 -11.33
C MET A 157 -8.61 1.80 -10.58
N VAL A 158 -7.51 1.50 -11.27
CA VAL A 158 -6.30 0.94 -10.65
C VAL A 158 -5.13 1.90 -10.79
N VAL A 159 -4.44 2.18 -9.68
CA VAL A 159 -3.28 3.08 -9.61
C VAL A 159 -2.04 2.27 -9.29
N LEU A 160 -1.07 2.34 -10.21
CA LEU A 160 0.27 1.79 -10.10
C LEU A 160 1.29 2.92 -9.92
N PHE A 161 2.51 2.57 -9.54
CA PHE A 161 3.63 3.50 -9.48
C PHE A 161 4.83 2.98 -10.25
N ASN A 162 5.36 3.81 -11.17
CA ASN A 162 6.51 3.47 -12.02
C ASN A 162 6.32 2.20 -12.89
N ARG A 163 5.08 1.93 -13.32
CA ARG A 163 4.68 0.78 -14.15
C ARG A 163 3.92 1.25 -15.40
N GLU A 164 4.48 2.24 -16.11
CA GLU A 164 3.82 2.88 -17.25
C GLU A 164 3.51 1.89 -18.38
N ALA A 165 4.42 0.94 -18.65
CA ALA A 165 4.23 -0.08 -19.68
C ALA A 165 3.05 -1.04 -19.39
N ASP A 166 2.77 -1.31 -18.11
CA ASP A 166 1.65 -2.15 -17.69
C ASP A 166 0.31 -1.40 -17.79
N ALA A 167 0.33 -0.09 -17.49
CA ALA A 167 -0.85 0.78 -17.56
C ALA A 167 -1.28 1.09 -19.01
N GLU A 168 -0.33 1.30 -19.93
CA GLU A 168 -0.63 1.61 -21.35
C GLU A 168 -1.50 0.54 -22.05
N GLN A 169 -1.52 -0.68 -21.52
CA GLN A 169 -2.24 -1.81 -22.10
C GLN A 169 -3.71 -1.89 -21.66
N ARG A 170 -4.13 -1.11 -20.64
CA ARG A 170 -5.44 -1.28 -20.00
C ARG A 170 -6.11 0.08 -19.73
N PRO A 171 -7.36 0.28 -20.18
CA PRO A 171 -8.01 1.59 -20.08
C PRO A 171 -8.37 1.99 -18.64
N ASN A 172 -8.48 1.02 -17.73
CA ASN A 172 -8.86 1.25 -16.33
C ASN A 172 -7.65 1.34 -15.38
N VAL A 173 -6.42 1.36 -15.91
CA VAL A 173 -5.18 1.35 -15.14
C VAL A 173 -4.37 2.61 -15.45
N ILE A 174 -3.89 3.28 -14.40
CA ILE A 174 -2.94 4.39 -14.51
C ILE A 174 -1.67 4.09 -13.74
N SER A 175 -0.54 4.57 -14.24
CA SER A 175 0.72 4.56 -13.52
C SER A 175 1.19 5.98 -13.27
N ILE A 176 1.44 6.31 -12.00
CA ILE A 176 1.96 7.62 -11.60
C ILE A 176 3.47 7.50 -11.36
N PRO A 177 4.30 8.32 -12.02
CA PRO A 177 5.74 8.37 -11.75
C PRO A 177 6.01 8.78 -10.30
N ALA A 178 6.85 8.00 -9.63
CA ALA A 178 7.31 8.22 -8.27
C ALA A 178 8.81 7.94 -8.19
N ARG A 179 9.62 8.73 -8.89
CA ARG A 179 11.07 8.61 -8.97
C ARG A 179 11.74 9.85 -8.36
N THR A 180 13.06 9.94 -8.49
CA THR A 180 13.87 11.04 -7.92
C THR A 180 13.45 12.42 -8.44
N ALA A 181 13.05 12.53 -9.71
CA ALA A 181 12.61 13.79 -10.31
C ALA A 181 11.36 14.31 -9.59
N GLU A 182 10.35 13.46 -9.46
CA GLU A 182 9.08 13.83 -8.83
C GLU A 182 9.26 14.04 -7.32
N ALA A 183 10.12 13.26 -6.65
CA ALA A 183 10.42 13.48 -5.24
C ALA A 183 10.98 14.88 -4.98
N LYS A 184 11.84 15.38 -5.88
CA LYS A 184 12.38 16.74 -5.79
C LYS A 184 11.30 17.80 -6.01
N GLU A 185 10.42 17.61 -6.98
CA GLU A 185 9.31 18.51 -7.27
C GLU A 185 8.32 18.59 -6.11
N GLN A 186 8.08 17.45 -5.46
CA GLN A 186 7.13 17.29 -4.35
C GLN A 186 7.75 17.59 -2.96
N GLY A 187 9.01 18.04 -2.91
CA GLY A 187 9.71 18.34 -1.66
C GLY A 187 9.87 17.13 -0.73
N SER A 188 9.93 15.92 -1.29
CA SER A 188 9.87 14.65 -0.58
C SER A 188 11.10 13.78 -0.84
N THR A 189 11.11 12.58 -0.25
CA THR A 189 12.06 11.52 -0.59
C THR A 189 11.34 10.48 -1.46
N VAL A 190 12.07 9.80 -2.34
CA VAL A 190 11.50 8.73 -3.19
C VAL A 190 10.78 7.67 -2.35
N ILE A 191 11.33 7.35 -1.17
CA ILE A 191 10.78 6.36 -0.24
C ILE A 191 9.37 6.72 0.25
N GLY A 192 9.08 8.00 0.46
CA GLY A 192 7.78 8.46 0.98
C GLY A 192 6.78 8.90 -0.11
N LEU A 193 7.22 9.02 -1.35
CA LEU A 193 6.47 9.74 -2.38
C LEU A 193 5.12 9.11 -2.72
N LYS A 194 5.06 7.77 -2.82
CA LYS A 194 3.81 7.05 -3.10
C LYS A 194 2.77 7.28 -2.00
N GLY A 195 3.20 7.18 -0.74
CA GLY A 195 2.33 7.48 0.40
C GLY A 195 1.89 8.95 0.41
N GLN A 196 2.78 9.88 0.05
CA GLN A 196 2.44 11.30 -0.08
C GLN A 196 1.38 11.54 -1.16
N TYR A 197 1.45 10.83 -2.28
CA TYR A 197 0.42 10.93 -3.33
C TYR A 197 -0.94 10.46 -2.83
N LEU A 198 -1.01 9.31 -2.15
CA LEU A 198 -2.27 8.84 -1.52
C LEU A 198 -2.79 9.86 -0.50
N LYS A 199 -1.90 10.47 0.29
CA LYS A 199 -2.26 11.52 1.26
C LYS A 199 -2.82 12.78 0.58
N GLN A 200 -2.25 13.20 -0.54
CA GLN A 200 -2.75 14.33 -1.33
C GLN A 200 -4.13 14.00 -1.90
N PHE A 201 -4.28 12.82 -2.48
CA PHE A 201 -5.56 12.31 -2.99
C PHE A 201 -6.65 12.31 -1.92
N ALA A 202 -6.37 11.74 -0.74
CA ALA A 202 -7.30 11.72 0.38
C ALA A 202 -7.68 13.13 0.86
N ALA A 203 -6.75 14.09 0.77
CA ALA A 203 -7.01 15.47 1.16
C ALA A 203 -7.95 16.18 0.18
N HIS A 204 -7.82 15.96 -1.13
CA HIS A 204 -8.78 16.45 -2.12
C HIS A 204 -10.17 15.81 -1.94
N ARG A 205 -10.22 14.51 -1.60
CA ARG A 205 -11.49 13.85 -1.30
C ARG A 205 -12.19 14.44 -0.08
N ALA A 206 -11.44 14.83 0.95
CA ALA A 206 -11.98 15.45 2.16
C ALA A 206 -12.60 16.83 1.90
N GLU A 207 -12.26 17.50 0.80
CA GLU A 207 -12.87 18.77 0.39
C GLU A 207 -14.22 18.58 -0.36
N GLY A 208 -14.72 17.35 -0.44
CA GLY A 208 -16.03 17.03 -1.04
C GLY A 208 -15.98 16.80 -2.55
N THR A 209 -14.78 16.63 -3.10
CA THR A 209 -14.58 16.46 -4.54
C THR A 209 -15.00 15.05 -4.99
N THR A 210 -15.85 14.95 -6.01
CA THR A 210 -16.15 13.66 -6.65
C THR A 210 -14.98 13.23 -7.52
N ILE A 211 -14.87 11.91 -7.77
CA ILE A 211 -13.85 11.37 -8.66
C ILE A 211 -14.58 10.70 -9.80
N ASP A 212 -14.55 11.35 -10.95
CA ASP A 212 -15.29 10.96 -12.14
C ASP A 212 -14.34 10.53 -13.27
N SER A 213 -13.02 10.72 -13.11
CA SER A 213 -12.02 10.33 -14.12
C SER A 213 -10.62 9.99 -13.58
N PHE A 214 -9.84 9.26 -14.39
CA PHE A 214 -8.43 9.00 -14.15
C PHE A 214 -7.57 10.26 -14.06
N THR A 215 -7.89 11.27 -14.85
CA THR A 215 -7.17 12.54 -14.84
C THR A 215 -7.27 13.20 -13.47
N GLU A 216 -8.43 13.15 -12.83
CA GLU A 216 -8.64 13.67 -11.48
C GLU A 216 -7.87 12.85 -10.44
N VAL A 217 -7.82 11.52 -10.58
CA VAL A 217 -6.99 10.69 -9.69
C VAL A 217 -5.52 11.10 -9.76
N VAL A 218 -4.97 11.29 -10.96
CA VAL A 218 -3.57 11.74 -11.14
C VAL A 218 -3.38 13.15 -10.60
N GLU A 219 -4.28 14.07 -10.92
CA GLU A 219 -4.23 15.46 -10.44
C GLU A 219 -4.25 15.52 -8.91
N TYR A 220 -5.17 14.81 -8.26
CA TYR A 220 -5.30 14.82 -6.80
C TYR A 220 -4.14 14.09 -6.14
N CYS A 221 -3.58 13.08 -6.78
CA CYS A 221 -2.37 12.43 -6.29
C CYS A 221 -1.13 13.32 -6.39
N THR A 222 -1.08 14.31 -7.28
CA THR A 222 0.17 15.04 -7.60
C THR A 222 0.13 16.52 -7.20
N THR A 223 -0.99 17.00 -6.67
CA THR A 223 -1.18 18.40 -6.27
C THR A 223 -1.63 18.52 -4.82
N GLU A 224 -1.27 19.61 -4.17
CA GLU A 224 -1.84 19.94 -2.86
C GLU A 224 -3.26 20.51 -3.03
N PRO A 225 -4.20 20.19 -2.13
CA PRO A 225 -5.52 20.82 -2.13
C PRO A 225 -5.39 22.33 -1.97
N THR A 226 -6.02 23.05 -2.88
CA THR A 226 -6.05 24.51 -2.78
C THR A 226 -7.11 24.86 -1.75
N ARG A 227 -6.71 25.15 -0.51
CA ARG A 227 -7.65 25.72 0.47
C ARG A 227 -8.26 26.98 -0.15
N GLN A 228 -9.53 26.92 -0.56
CA GLN A 228 -10.34 28.12 -0.65
C GLN A 228 -10.58 28.61 0.79
N SER A 229 -9.55 29.23 1.37
CA SER A 229 -9.73 30.10 2.53
C SER A 229 -10.72 31.18 2.11
N GLY A 230 -11.89 31.16 2.73
CA GLY A 230 -13.03 31.99 2.36
C GLY A 230 -12.66 33.43 2.08
N LEU A 231 -12.94 33.87 0.85
CA LEU A 231 -13.34 35.25 0.59
C LEU A 231 -14.74 35.44 1.21
N GLY A 232 -14.78 35.47 2.54
CA GLY A 232 -15.90 35.99 3.29
C GLY A 232 -15.86 37.51 3.19
N SER A 233 -16.66 38.03 2.26
CA SER A 233 -17.12 39.41 2.11
C SER A 233 -16.81 40.36 3.28
N TYR A 234 -15.99 41.38 3.02
CA TYR A 234 -16.23 42.69 3.62
C TYR A 234 -17.24 43.40 2.74
N ASP A 235 -18.50 43.39 3.15
CA ASP A 235 -19.51 44.39 2.79
C ASP A 235 -20.29 44.76 4.06
#